data_AF-A0A7Z9N6L0-F1
#
_entry.id   AF-A0A7Z9N6L0-F1
#
_cell.length_a   1.000
_cell.length_b   1.000
_cell.length_c   1.000
_cell.angle_alpha   90.00
_cell.angle_beta   90.00
_cell.angle_gamma   90.00
#
_symmetry.space_group_name_H-M   'P 1'
#
loop_
_entity.id
_entity.type
_entity.pdbx_description
1 polymer ?
#
loop_
_entity_poly.entity_id
_entity_poly.type
_entity_poly.pdbx_seq_one_letter_code
_entity_poly.pdbx_strand_id
1 'polypeptide(L)'
;MKKLLTAKELRKKYRPDEVLTAIQETFTQRREQIIELFSSQKCPLSRYKPRKQISLLETNNSADREPAIEIADTLQDAVYFMILPKQERTRVTQRLRSFEAKIVENQLARIDLLLEDDQLGSTMLWAEKEVRRKGSTRRRGLEMAFEILRVIKSDLEAENRYWNNVSRSGYLTGLQMSMGEFFARLKAIGMNQKDQITIVQQLFDQFEVDWDQGDRENIKVSLQQPALDILANRKQEMRISTGVTISKYLSKEILQDLSDLSILYKKELRRF
;
A
#
# COMPACT_ATOMS: atom_id res chain seq x y z
N MET A 1 29.13 -4.15 -13.13
CA MET A 1 27.69 -4.08 -12.74
C MET A 1 27.59 -3.83 -11.24
N LYS A 2 26.69 -2.93 -10.79
CA LYS A 2 26.42 -2.75 -9.35
C LYS A 2 25.84 -4.04 -8.78
N LYS A 3 26.26 -4.46 -7.59
CA LYS A 3 25.75 -5.67 -6.92
C LYS A 3 24.22 -5.60 -6.77
N LEU A 4 23.49 -6.59 -7.28
CA LEU A 4 22.05 -6.74 -7.08
C LEU A 4 21.78 -7.21 -5.64
N LEU A 5 21.43 -6.28 -4.76
CA LEU A 5 21.12 -6.58 -3.36
C LEU A 5 19.88 -7.48 -3.24
N THR A 6 19.97 -8.49 -2.40
CA THR A 6 18.82 -9.33 -2.01
C THR A 6 17.80 -8.53 -1.20
N ALA A 7 16.56 -9.01 -1.11
CA ALA A 7 15.54 -8.39 -0.27
C ALA A 7 16.00 -8.26 1.19
N LYS A 8 16.74 -9.25 1.71
CA LYS A 8 17.32 -9.22 3.06
C LYS A 8 18.35 -8.10 3.24
N GLU A 9 19.21 -7.90 2.25
CA GLU A 9 20.20 -6.81 2.28
C GLU A 9 19.53 -5.43 2.14
N LEU A 10 18.49 -5.30 1.29
CA LEU A 10 17.70 -4.09 1.19
C LEU A 10 16.97 -3.78 2.50
N ARG A 11 16.37 -4.77 3.17
CA ARG A 11 15.76 -4.61 4.49
C ARG A 11 16.77 -4.11 5.53
N LYS A 12 17.98 -4.68 5.55
CA LYS A 12 19.05 -4.19 6.44
C LYS A 12 19.48 -2.75 6.14
N LYS A 13 19.48 -2.35 4.86
CA LYS A 13 19.90 -1.01 4.43
C LYS A 13 18.87 0.07 4.76
N TYR A 14 17.60 -0.18 4.42
CA TYR A 14 16.53 0.83 4.55
C TYR A 14 15.74 0.69 5.86
N ARG A 15 15.82 -0.45 6.54
CA ARG A 15 15.14 -0.75 7.82
C ARG A 15 13.64 -0.42 7.77
N PRO A 16 12.89 -0.94 6.78
CA PRO A 16 11.45 -0.72 6.71
C PRO A 16 10.74 -1.37 7.91
N ASP A 17 11.22 -2.52 8.37
CA ASP A 17 10.63 -3.26 9.49
C ASP A 17 10.63 -2.43 10.79
N GLU A 18 11.68 -1.65 11.05
CA GLU A 18 11.74 -0.72 12.19
C GLU A 18 10.64 0.35 12.12
N VAL A 19 10.33 0.84 10.91
CA VAL A 19 9.23 1.81 10.73
C VAL A 19 7.88 1.14 10.92
N LEU A 20 7.68 -0.06 10.37
CA LEU A 20 6.42 -0.79 10.50
C LEU A 20 6.12 -1.12 11.96
N THR A 21 7.13 -1.54 12.72
CA THR A 21 7.01 -1.74 14.17
C THR A 21 6.69 -0.43 14.88
N ALA A 22 7.40 0.66 14.58
CA ALA A 22 7.14 1.96 15.20
C ALA A 22 5.72 2.49 14.89
N ILE A 23 5.21 2.26 13.67
CA ILE A 23 3.82 2.57 13.30
C ILE A 23 2.85 1.81 14.19
N GLN A 24 3.05 0.49 14.32
CA GLN A 24 2.17 -0.36 15.12
C GLN A 24 2.18 0.04 16.59
N GLU A 25 3.36 0.24 17.17
CA GLU A 25 3.53 0.64 18.57
C GLU A 25 2.89 2.00 18.84
N THR A 26 3.14 2.98 17.96
CA THR A 26 2.57 4.32 18.08
C THR A 26 1.05 4.25 18.03
N PHE A 27 0.49 3.51 17.07
CA PHE A 27 -0.96 3.38 16.96
C PHE A 27 -1.54 2.70 18.19
N THR A 28 -0.99 1.58 18.65
CA THR A 28 -1.45 0.89 19.85
C THR A 28 -1.43 1.80 21.09
N GLN A 29 -0.42 2.64 21.25
CA GLN A 29 -0.33 3.58 22.38
C GLN A 29 -1.35 4.74 22.29
N ARG A 30 -1.71 5.18 21.09
CA ARG A 30 -2.53 6.38 20.85
C ARG A 30 -3.97 6.07 20.43
N ARG A 31 -4.30 4.82 20.14
CA ARG A 31 -5.60 4.39 19.61
C ARG A 31 -6.77 4.81 20.50
N GLU A 32 -6.68 4.57 21.81
CA GLU A 32 -7.78 4.94 22.72
C GLU A 32 -7.99 6.46 22.76
N GLN A 33 -6.92 7.26 22.71
CA GLN A 33 -7.03 8.73 22.66
C GLN A 33 -7.81 9.20 21.42
N ILE A 34 -7.63 8.53 20.28
CA ILE A 34 -8.36 8.82 19.04
C ILE A 34 -9.83 8.40 19.17
N ILE A 35 -10.09 7.22 19.73
CA ILE A 35 -11.45 6.73 19.95
C ILE A 35 -12.22 7.65 20.90
N GLU A 36 -11.59 8.10 21.98
CA GLU A 36 -12.16 9.07 22.92
C GLU A 36 -12.45 10.41 22.23
N LEU A 37 -11.50 10.92 21.45
CA LEU A 37 -11.67 12.14 20.67
C LEU A 37 -12.89 12.02 19.73
N PHE A 38 -13.00 10.91 19.00
CA PHE A 38 -14.09 10.66 18.04
C PHE A 38 -15.43 10.35 18.70
N SER A 39 -15.41 9.81 19.92
CA SER A 39 -16.62 9.52 20.70
C SER A 39 -17.17 10.75 21.42
N SER A 40 -16.36 11.82 21.56
CA SER A 40 -16.76 13.07 22.19
C SER A 40 -17.92 13.75 21.47
N GLN A 41 -18.86 14.31 22.23
CA GLN A 41 -19.97 15.10 21.69
C GLN A 41 -19.50 16.39 20.99
N LYS A 42 -18.27 16.84 21.28
CA LYS A 42 -17.63 17.97 20.60
C LYS A 42 -17.05 17.60 19.23
N CYS A 43 -16.85 16.31 18.96
CA CYS A 43 -16.38 15.85 17.66
C CYS A 43 -17.53 15.89 16.65
N PRO A 44 -17.31 16.44 15.43
CA PRO A 44 -18.32 16.46 14.38
C PRO A 44 -18.90 15.09 14.03
N LEU A 45 -18.12 14.01 14.24
CA LEU A 45 -18.55 12.64 13.99
C LEU A 45 -19.84 12.26 14.74
N SER A 46 -20.07 12.85 15.92
CA SER A 46 -21.29 12.64 16.71
C SER A 46 -22.58 12.95 15.94
N ARG A 47 -22.54 13.84 14.93
CA ARG A 47 -23.69 14.24 14.10
C ARG A 47 -24.02 13.24 12.99
N TYR A 48 -23.10 12.33 12.68
CA TYR A 48 -23.18 11.40 11.56
C TYR A 48 -23.33 9.96 12.01
N LYS A 49 -23.53 9.73 13.31
CA LYS A 49 -23.84 8.39 13.83
C LYS A 49 -25.13 7.90 13.16
N PRO A 50 -25.16 6.66 12.64
CA PRO A 50 -26.35 6.13 12.02
C PRO A 50 -27.51 6.22 13.01
N ARG A 51 -28.66 6.75 12.56
CA ARG A 51 -29.89 6.74 13.37
C ARG A 51 -30.17 5.27 13.71
N LYS A 52 -30.02 4.90 14.99
CA LYS A 52 -30.48 3.61 15.47
C LYS A 52 -31.95 3.48 15.08
N GLN A 53 -32.32 2.42 14.35
CA GLN A 53 -33.71 1.98 14.41
C GLN A 53 -33.99 1.72 15.89
N ILE A 54 -35.02 2.36 16.42
CA ILE A 54 -35.35 2.33 17.84
C ILE A 54 -35.80 0.91 18.18
N SER A 55 -34.85 0.02 18.49
CA SER A 55 -35.15 -1.20 19.22
C SER A 55 -35.27 -0.80 20.68
N LEU A 56 -36.49 -0.89 21.22
CA LEU A 56 -36.91 -0.35 22.51
C LEU A 56 -36.18 -0.96 23.73
N LEU A 57 -35.21 -1.86 23.53
CA LEU A 57 -34.68 -2.76 24.56
C LEU A 57 -33.15 -2.80 24.68
N GLU A 58 -32.37 -2.09 23.87
CA GLU A 58 -30.90 -2.15 23.95
C GLU A 58 -30.26 -0.79 24.30
N THR A 59 -30.06 -0.55 25.60
CA THR A 59 -29.19 0.52 26.11
C THR A 59 -27.74 0.05 26.16
N ASN A 60 -27.17 -0.29 25.00
CA ASN A 60 -25.75 -0.65 24.92
C ASN A 60 -24.89 0.56 24.52
N ASN A 61 -24.15 1.11 25.49
CA ASN A 61 -23.12 2.15 25.31
C ASN A 61 -22.00 1.72 24.35
N SER A 62 -21.82 0.42 24.08
CA SER A 62 -20.80 -0.11 23.16
C SER A 62 -21.07 0.22 21.68
N ALA A 63 -22.34 0.23 21.26
CA ALA A 63 -22.72 0.51 19.88
C ALA A 63 -22.42 1.97 19.45
N ASP A 64 -22.29 2.89 20.40
CA ASP A 64 -22.01 4.30 20.12
C ASP A 64 -20.52 4.58 19.84
N ARG A 65 -19.63 3.63 20.20
CA ARG A 65 -18.18 3.68 19.95
C ARG A 65 -17.76 2.97 18.66
N GLU A 66 -18.58 2.07 18.13
CA GLU A 66 -18.24 1.25 16.96
C GLU A 66 -17.89 2.09 15.71
N PRO A 67 -18.65 3.13 15.32
CA PRO A 67 -18.26 4.00 14.20
C PRO A 67 -16.96 4.77 14.46
N ALA A 68 -16.70 5.14 15.72
CA ALA A 68 -15.46 5.83 16.10
C ALA A 68 -14.26 4.90 16.01
N ILE A 69 -14.42 3.63 16.41
CA ILE A 69 -13.40 2.58 16.29
C ILE A 69 -13.05 2.33 14.83
N GLU A 70 -14.06 2.09 13.98
CA GLU A 70 -13.82 1.82 12.56
C GLU A 70 -13.06 2.96 11.87
N ILE A 71 -13.43 4.21 12.17
CA ILE A 71 -12.76 5.38 11.60
C ILE A 71 -11.36 5.55 12.19
N ALA A 72 -11.17 5.32 13.49
CA ALA A 72 -9.85 5.39 14.13
C ALA A 72 -8.88 4.36 13.54
N ASP A 73 -9.36 3.15 13.23
CA ASP A 73 -8.53 2.09 12.65
C ASP A 73 -8.01 2.41 11.24
N THR A 74 -8.66 3.34 10.52
CA THR A 74 -8.13 3.84 9.23
C THR A 74 -6.92 4.78 9.38
N LEU A 75 -6.60 5.23 10.60
CA LEU A 75 -5.54 6.22 10.85
C LEU A 75 -4.21 5.61 11.30
N GLN A 76 -4.06 4.28 11.32
CA GLN A 76 -2.87 3.60 11.84
C GLN A 76 -1.54 4.23 11.38
N ASP A 77 -1.33 4.35 10.06
CA ASP A 77 -0.11 4.93 9.50
C ASP A 77 -0.06 6.45 9.71
N ALA A 78 -1.21 7.11 9.64
CA ALA A 78 -1.32 8.57 9.74
C ALA A 78 -0.88 9.08 11.11
N VAL A 79 -1.25 8.38 12.19
CA VAL A 79 -0.89 8.73 13.57
C VAL A 79 0.62 8.74 13.75
N TYR A 80 1.32 7.76 13.16
CA TYR A 80 2.78 7.75 13.17
C TYR A 80 3.38 8.97 12.46
N PHE A 81 2.84 9.36 11.30
CA PHE A 81 3.32 10.57 10.63
C PHE A 81 2.95 11.86 11.36
N MET A 82 1.84 11.90 12.11
CA MET A 82 1.44 13.07 12.90
C MET A 82 2.45 13.37 14.00
N ILE A 83 2.95 12.35 14.71
CA ILE A 83 3.91 12.52 15.81
C ILE A 83 5.34 12.88 15.34
N LEU A 84 5.66 12.62 14.07
CA LEU A 84 6.99 12.91 13.55
C LEU A 84 7.16 14.40 13.25
N PRO A 85 8.35 14.98 13.49
CA PRO A 85 8.72 16.30 12.96
C PRO A 85 8.70 16.34 11.42
N LYS A 86 8.49 17.52 10.83
CA LYS A 86 8.42 17.73 9.36
C LYS A 86 9.61 17.10 8.60
N GLN A 87 10.82 17.24 9.13
CA GLN A 87 12.04 16.67 8.52
C GLN A 87 12.03 15.14 8.54
N GLU A 88 11.66 14.53 9.67
CA GLU A 88 11.62 13.07 9.82
C GLU A 88 10.49 12.45 9.00
N ARG A 89 9.31 13.09 8.87
CA ARG A 89 8.25 12.65 7.95
C ARG A 89 8.79 12.46 6.54
N THR A 90 9.49 13.48 6.02
CA THR A 90 10.07 13.47 4.67
C THR A 90 11.11 12.35 4.55
N ARG A 91 12.01 12.24 5.53
CA ARG A 91 13.08 11.23 5.54
C ARG A 91 12.53 9.81 5.56
N VAL A 92 11.53 9.53 6.39
CA VAL A 92 10.90 8.22 6.49
C VAL A 92 10.21 7.86 5.19
N THR A 93 9.39 8.75 4.62
CA THR A 93 8.73 8.50 3.32
C THR A 93 9.75 8.26 2.21
N GLN A 94 10.81 9.07 2.10
CA GLN A 94 11.87 8.88 1.11
C GLN A 94 12.56 7.52 1.27
N ARG A 95 12.84 7.13 2.52
CA ARG A 95 13.50 5.85 2.84
C ARG A 95 12.65 4.66 2.42
N LEU A 96 11.34 4.67 2.71
CA LEU A 96 10.40 3.59 2.36
C LEU A 96 10.20 3.48 0.85
N ARG A 97 9.95 4.60 0.16
CA ARG A 97 9.85 4.62 -1.31
C ARG A 97 11.12 4.14 -2.00
N SER A 98 12.28 4.53 -1.47
CA SER A 98 13.57 4.05 -1.99
C SER A 98 13.74 2.54 -1.82
N PHE A 99 13.22 1.98 -0.72
CA PHE A 99 13.23 0.54 -0.49
C PHE A 99 12.31 -0.18 -1.49
N GLU A 100 11.08 0.29 -1.65
CA GLU A 100 10.06 -0.27 -2.54
C GLU A 100 10.51 -0.24 -4.00
N ALA A 101 10.94 0.93 -4.49
CA ALA A 101 11.48 1.08 -5.85
C ALA A 101 12.69 0.16 -6.08
N LYS A 102 13.63 0.09 -5.13
CA LYS A 102 14.84 -0.73 -5.28
C LYS A 102 14.55 -2.24 -5.22
N ILE A 103 13.51 -2.66 -4.50
CA ILE A 103 13.05 -4.05 -4.55
C ILE A 103 12.58 -4.38 -5.95
N VAL A 104 11.72 -3.55 -6.55
CA VAL A 104 11.17 -3.78 -7.89
C VAL A 104 12.29 -3.83 -8.92
N GLU A 105 13.19 -2.84 -8.92
CA GLU A 105 14.35 -2.80 -9.82
C GLU A 105 15.22 -4.07 -9.71
N ASN A 106 15.53 -4.50 -8.48
CA ASN A 106 16.40 -5.65 -8.27
C ASN A 106 15.71 -6.98 -8.59
N GLN A 107 14.38 -7.08 -8.45
CA GLN A 107 13.64 -8.27 -8.85
C GLN A 107 13.53 -8.36 -10.37
N LEU A 108 13.17 -7.25 -11.02
CA LEU A 108 13.09 -7.16 -12.47
C LEU A 108 14.42 -7.55 -13.13
N ALA A 109 15.53 -6.97 -12.67
CA ALA A 109 16.86 -7.29 -13.20
C ALA A 109 17.25 -8.77 -13.03
N ARG A 110 16.77 -9.45 -11.99
CA ARG A 110 17.01 -10.90 -11.81
C ARG A 110 16.19 -11.73 -12.78
N ILE A 111 14.94 -11.35 -13.01
CA ILE A 111 14.08 -12.05 -13.98
C ILE A 111 14.63 -11.86 -15.39
N ASP A 112 15.10 -10.66 -15.73
CA ASP A 112 15.75 -10.40 -17.01
C ASP A 112 16.95 -11.32 -17.24
N LEU A 113 17.88 -11.40 -16.28
CA LEU A 113 19.04 -12.28 -16.37
C LEU A 113 18.65 -13.76 -16.55
N LEU A 114 17.57 -14.21 -15.92
CA LEU A 114 17.09 -15.60 -16.06
C LEU A 114 16.42 -15.85 -17.42
N LEU A 115 15.72 -14.86 -17.97
CA LEU A 115 15.03 -14.97 -19.26
C LEU A 115 15.98 -14.77 -20.45
N GLU A 116 17.13 -14.13 -20.25
CA GLU A 116 18.19 -13.97 -21.24
C GLU A 116 19.01 -15.26 -21.45
N ASP A 117 19.07 -16.15 -20.46
CA ASP A 117 19.79 -17.44 -20.55
C ASP A 117 18.92 -18.51 -21.23
N ASP A 118 19.03 -18.59 -22.56
CA ASP A 118 18.33 -19.56 -23.40
C ASP A 118 18.79 -21.02 -23.19
N GLN A 119 19.93 -21.21 -22.52
CA GLN A 119 20.49 -22.52 -22.20
C GLN A 119 20.11 -23.01 -20.80
N LEU A 120 19.46 -22.18 -19.98
CA LEU A 120 19.07 -22.53 -18.62
C LEU A 120 18.18 -23.78 -18.59
N GLY A 121 18.68 -24.84 -17.96
CA GLY A 121 17.96 -26.12 -17.86
C GLY A 121 17.86 -26.90 -19.18
N SER A 122 18.48 -26.41 -20.26
CA SER A 122 18.64 -27.14 -21.51
C SER A 122 19.61 -28.30 -21.33
N THR A 123 19.37 -29.39 -22.08
CA THR A 123 20.36 -30.47 -22.19
C THR A 123 21.46 -29.99 -23.12
N MET A 124 22.71 -30.10 -22.68
CA MET A 124 23.87 -29.76 -23.50
C MET A 124 23.80 -30.45 -24.87
N LEU A 125 24.19 -29.75 -25.93
CA LEU A 125 24.13 -30.21 -27.33
C LEU A 125 24.81 -31.59 -27.55
N TRP A 126 25.81 -31.93 -26.73
CA TRP A 126 26.53 -33.22 -26.83
C TRP A 126 25.82 -34.40 -26.12
N ALA A 127 24.73 -34.16 -25.38
CA ALA A 127 23.94 -35.18 -24.68
C ALA A 127 22.67 -35.62 -25.44
N GLU A 128 22.48 -35.18 -26.70
CA GLU A 128 21.26 -35.39 -27.49
C GLU A 128 20.79 -36.86 -27.62
N LYS A 129 21.72 -37.83 -27.55
CA LYS A 129 21.39 -39.25 -27.70
C LYS A 129 20.55 -39.83 -26.55
N GLU A 130 20.63 -39.28 -25.34
CA GLU A 130 19.87 -39.78 -24.17
C GLU A 130 18.49 -39.11 -24.04
N VAL A 131 18.34 -37.87 -24.53
CA VAL A 131 17.13 -37.06 -24.39
C VAL A 131 15.98 -37.57 -25.28
N ARG A 132 16.29 -38.14 -26.46
CA ARG A 132 15.28 -38.74 -27.34
C ARG A 132 14.57 -39.96 -26.72
N ARG A 133 15.14 -40.59 -25.68
CA ARG A 133 14.58 -41.79 -25.02
C ARG A 133 13.68 -41.50 -23.82
N LYS A 134 13.85 -40.35 -23.14
CA LYS A 134 13.01 -39.92 -22.02
C LYS A 134 12.18 -38.72 -22.47
N GLY A 135 11.00 -39.00 -23.02
CA GLY A 135 10.15 -38.02 -23.71
C GLY A 135 9.96 -36.69 -22.97
N SER A 136 10.20 -35.59 -23.69
CA SER A 136 9.58 -34.24 -23.74
C SER A 136 8.95 -33.55 -22.50
N THR A 137 8.68 -34.18 -21.37
CA THR A 137 7.94 -33.58 -20.23
C THR A 137 8.77 -32.60 -19.41
N ARG A 138 10.10 -32.77 -19.36
CA ARG A 138 11.03 -31.84 -18.67
C ARG A 138 11.01 -30.44 -19.27
N ARG A 139 10.78 -30.30 -20.59
CA ARG A 139 10.69 -29.01 -21.27
C ARG A 139 9.41 -28.26 -20.92
N ARG A 140 8.28 -28.97 -20.76
CA ARG A 140 6.99 -28.36 -20.43
C ARG A 140 7.00 -27.65 -19.07
N GLY A 141 7.61 -28.24 -18.04
CA GLY A 141 7.71 -27.61 -16.72
C GLY A 141 8.58 -26.34 -16.72
N LEU A 142 9.68 -26.36 -17.47
CA LEU A 142 10.57 -25.21 -17.63
C LEU A 142 9.93 -24.09 -18.47
N GLU A 143 9.23 -24.46 -19.55
CA GLU A 143 8.42 -23.53 -20.35
C GLU A 143 7.33 -22.87 -19.50
N MET A 144 6.62 -23.63 -18.65
CA MET A 144 5.67 -23.07 -17.69
C MET A 144 6.34 -22.10 -16.71
N ALA A 145 7.51 -22.42 -16.17
CA ALA A 145 8.24 -21.53 -15.26
C ALA A 145 8.65 -20.22 -15.94
N PHE A 146 9.11 -20.27 -17.19
CA PHE A 146 9.43 -19.07 -17.96
C PHE A 146 8.21 -18.24 -18.32
N GLU A 147 7.08 -18.88 -18.62
CA GLU A 147 5.81 -18.16 -18.82
C GLU A 147 5.36 -17.44 -17.56
N ILE A 148 5.46 -18.08 -16.38
CA ILE A 148 5.20 -17.42 -15.09
C ILE A 148 6.13 -16.23 -14.89
N LEU A 149 7.44 -16.40 -15.14
CA LEU A 149 8.42 -15.32 -15.03
C LEU A 149 8.11 -14.15 -15.98
N ARG A 150 7.62 -14.41 -17.19
CA ARG A 150 7.19 -13.36 -18.14
C ARG A 150 5.97 -12.58 -17.63
N VAL A 151 5.00 -13.26 -17.02
CA VAL A 151 3.85 -12.60 -16.39
C VAL A 151 4.31 -11.71 -15.24
N ILE A 152 5.12 -12.24 -14.33
CA ILE A 152 5.68 -11.48 -13.21
C ILE A 152 6.54 -10.30 -13.70
N LYS A 153 7.33 -10.49 -14.77
CA LYS A 153 8.13 -9.43 -15.38
C LYS A 153 7.24 -8.28 -15.87
N SER A 154 6.19 -8.58 -16.61
CA SER A 154 5.23 -7.56 -17.11
C SER A 154 4.66 -6.71 -15.98
N ASP A 155 4.31 -7.36 -14.86
CA ASP A 155 3.82 -6.69 -13.66
C ASP A 155 4.89 -5.80 -13.02
N LEU A 156 6.10 -6.31 -12.84
CA LEU A 156 7.22 -5.56 -12.28
C LEU A 156 7.66 -4.40 -13.17
N GLU A 157 7.55 -4.52 -14.49
CA GLU A 157 7.79 -3.40 -15.42
C GLU A 157 6.75 -2.30 -15.24
N ALA A 158 5.47 -2.65 -15.05
CA ALA A 158 4.43 -1.68 -14.74
C ALA A 158 4.69 -0.97 -13.40
N GLU A 159 5.10 -1.71 -12.36
CA GLU A 159 5.49 -1.12 -11.09
C GLU A 159 6.74 -0.25 -11.19
N ASN A 160 7.73 -0.67 -11.97
CA ASN A 160 8.95 0.12 -12.18
C ASN A 160 8.61 1.44 -12.89
N ARG A 161 7.72 1.42 -13.89
CA ARG A 161 7.20 2.64 -14.54
C ARG A 161 6.46 3.53 -13.55
N TYR A 162 5.64 2.95 -12.67
CA TYR A 162 4.97 3.70 -11.60
C TYR A 162 6.01 4.43 -10.73
N TRP A 163 6.97 3.70 -10.15
CA TRP A 163 7.97 4.28 -9.24
C TRP A 163 8.87 5.34 -9.89
N ASN A 164 9.17 5.20 -11.18
CA ASN A 164 9.93 6.21 -11.93
C ASN A 164 9.14 7.51 -12.18
N ASN A 165 7.81 7.45 -12.13
CA ASN A 165 6.91 8.59 -12.35
C ASN A 165 6.31 9.16 -11.05
N VAL A 166 6.51 8.50 -9.90
CA VAL A 166 6.04 9.00 -8.61
C VAL A 166 6.69 10.35 -8.29
N SER A 167 5.88 11.31 -7.87
CA SER A 167 6.35 12.63 -7.48
C SER A 167 7.31 12.57 -6.29
N ARG A 168 8.20 13.57 -6.20
CA ARG A 168 9.11 13.72 -5.07
C ARG A 168 8.31 13.80 -3.77
N SER A 169 8.74 13.05 -2.76
CA SER A 169 8.10 13.10 -1.44
C SER A 169 8.49 14.37 -0.69
N GLY A 170 7.47 15.02 -0.13
CA GLY A 170 7.58 16.10 0.83
C GLY A 170 7.08 15.68 2.22
N TYR A 171 7.07 16.62 3.15
CA TYR A 171 6.69 16.38 4.54
C TYR A 171 5.23 15.96 4.74
N LEU A 172 4.37 16.21 3.75
CA LEU A 172 2.95 15.81 3.76
C LEU A 172 2.67 14.48 3.07
N THR A 173 3.62 13.99 2.28
CA THR A 173 3.36 12.86 1.40
C THR A 173 2.95 11.62 2.19
N GLY A 174 3.62 11.32 3.30
CA GLY A 174 3.22 10.23 4.20
C GLY A 174 1.78 10.37 4.71
N LEU A 175 1.41 11.56 5.19
CA LEU A 175 0.06 11.86 5.68
C LEU A 175 -1.00 11.73 4.57
N GLN A 176 -0.74 12.31 3.39
CA GLN A 176 -1.61 12.22 2.22
C GLN A 176 -1.84 10.77 1.80
N MET A 177 -0.77 9.96 1.78
CA MET A 177 -0.84 8.55 1.40
C MET A 177 -1.61 7.71 2.43
N SER A 178 -1.47 8.02 3.73
CA SER A 178 -2.11 7.26 4.82
C SER A 178 -3.56 7.66 5.10
N MET A 179 -3.95 8.93 4.87
CA MET A 179 -5.28 9.44 5.24
C MET A 179 -6.34 9.25 4.16
N GLY A 180 -6.00 8.67 3.01
CA GLY A 180 -6.94 8.47 1.91
C GLY A 180 -8.18 7.67 2.33
N GLU A 181 -7.98 6.52 2.98
CA GLU A 181 -9.10 5.65 3.39
C GLU A 181 -9.93 6.29 4.51
N PHE A 182 -9.30 7.03 5.42
CA PHE A 182 -9.98 7.85 6.43
C PHE A 182 -10.95 8.84 5.77
N PHE A 183 -10.50 9.66 4.82
CA PHE A 183 -11.38 10.59 4.13
C PHE A 183 -12.46 9.90 3.28
N ALA A 184 -12.13 8.76 2.66
CA ALA A 184 -13.10 7.97 1.92
C ALA A 184 -14.22 7.45 2.84
N ARG A 185 -13.88 6.98 4.04
CA ARG A 185 -14.84 6.51 5.05
C ARG A 185 -15.71 7.66 5.57
N LEU A 186 -15.12 8.82 5.87
CA LEU A 186 -15.89 10.01 6.26
C LEU A 186 -16.87 10.46 5.17
N LYS A 187 -16.46 10.40 3.90
CA LYS A 187 -17.35 10.69 2.77
C LYS A 187 -18.47 9.66 2.63
N ALA A 188 -18.16 8.38 2.87
CA ALA A 188 -19.14 7.29 2.79
C ALA A 188 -20.27 7.41 3.83
N ILE A 189 -19.99 7.96 5.01
CA ILE A 189 -21.01 8.26 6.05
C ILE A 189 -21.74 9.60 5.81
N GLY A 190 -21.51 10.25 4.66
CA GLY A 190 -22.18 11.51 4.30
C GLY A 190 -21.62 12.73 5.02
N MET A 191 -20.43 12.66 5.61
CA MET A 191 -19.83 13.79 6.32
C MET A 191 -19.49 14.93 5.37
N ASN A 192 -19.94 16.15 5.68
CA ASN A 192 -19.60 17.33 4.89
C ASN A 192 -18.11 17.70 5.03
N GLN A 193 -17.56 18.41 4.04
CA GLN A 193 -16.13 18.76 4.00
C GLN A 193 -15.68 19.59 5.21
N LYS A 194 -16.52 20.51 5.71
CA LYS A 194 -16.19 21.38 6.85
C LYS A 194 -15.98 20.56 8.13
N ASP A 195 -16.85 19.57 8.36
CA ASP A 195 -16.77 18.67 9.49
C ASP A 195 -15.57 17.72 9.36
N GLN A 196 -15.26 17.22 8.15
CA GLN A 196 -14.06 16.44 7.89
C GLN A 196 -12.78 17.23 8.24
N ILE A 197 -12.68 18.49 7.78
CA ILE A 197 -11.54 19.37 8.08
C ILE A 197 -11.45 19.64 9.60
N THR A 198 -12.58 19.82 10.27
CA THR A 198 -12.62 20.06 11.72
C THR A 198 -12.09 18.84 12.50
N ILE A 199 -12.39 17.61 12.08
CA ILE A 199 -11.82 16.41 12.69
C ILE A 199 -10.30 16.36 12.50
N VAL A 200 -9.81 16.72 11.33
CA VAL A 200 -8.35 16.77 11.06
C VAL A 200 -7.67 17.81 11.96
N GLN A 201 -8.27 18.99 12.12
CA GLN A 201 -7.78 20.02 13.04
C GLN A 201 -7.71 19.49 14.47
N GLN A 202 -8.78 18.85 14.95
CA GLN A 202 -8.81 18.22 16.28
C GLN A 202 -7.72 17.15 16.46
N LEU A 203 -7.44 16.34 15.44
CA LEU A 203 -6.35 15.36 15.47
C LEU A 203 -4.98 16.06 15.51
N PHE A 204 -4.79 17.10 14.71
CA PHE A 204 -3.52 17.82 14.66
C PHE A 204 -3.23 18.55 15.96
N ASP A 205 -4.26 19.15 16.58
CA ASP A 205 -4.17 19.76 17.90
C ASP A 205 -3.87 18.70 18.97
N GLN A 206 -4.55 17.56 18.93
CA GLN A 206 -4.37 16.46 19.90
C GLN A 206 -2.95 15.86 19.88
N PHE A 207 -2.30 15.85 18.72
CA PHE A 207 -0.94 15.30 18.55
C PHE A 207 0.13 16.37 18.38
N GLU A 208 -0.20 17.65 18.62
CA GLU A 208 0.71 18.78 18.51
C GLU A 208 1.50 18.77 17.18
N VAL A 209 0.80 18.46 16.09
CA VAL A 209 1.41 18.32 14.77
C VAL A 209 1.99 19.66 14.39
N ASP A 210 3.32 19.73 14.22
CA ASP A 210 4.01 20.90 13.67
C ASP A 210 3.45 21.19 12.27
N TRP A 211 2.46 22.07 12.26
CA TRP A 211 1.68 22.52 11.12
C TRP A 211 1.37 23.99 11.37
N ASP A 212 1.94 24.87 10.56
CA ASP A 212 1.73 26.31 10.72
C ASP A 212 0.24 26.63 10.45
N GLN A 213 -0.44 27.16 11.47
CA GLN A 213 -1.88 27.46 11.57
C GLN A 213 -2.70 27.30 10.28
N GLY A 214 -3.11 26.06 10.01
CA GLY A 214 -4.52 25.66 10.10
C GLY A 214 -5.58 26.39 9.29
N ASP A 215 -5.26 27.08 8.19
CA ASP A 215 -6.34 27.62 7.36
C ASP A 215 -7.17 26.49 6.75
N ARG A 216 -8.51 26.60 6.76
CA ARG A 216 -9.40 25.51 6.28
C ARG A 216 -9.11 25.14 4.82
N GLU A 217 -8.76 26.14 4.03
CA GLU A 217 -8.37 25.98 2.64
C GLU A 217 -7.04 25.22 2.52
N ASN A 218 -6.11 25.42 3.46
CA ASN A 218 -4.85 24.68 3.49
C ASN A 218 -5.08 23.18 3.72
N ILE A 219 -5.89 22.75 4.69
CA ILE A 219 -6.13 21.30 4.92
C ILE A 219 -6.83 20.66 3.72
N LYS A 220 -7.79 21.37 3.13
CA LYS A 220 -8.49 20.90 1.93
C LYS A 220 -7.53 20.64 0.77
N VAL A 221 -6.74 21.65 0.40
CA VAL A 221 -5.91 21.66 -0.81
C VAL A 221 -4.63 20.85 -0.62
N SER A 222 -4.00 20.94 0.56
CA SER A 222 -2.71 20.30 0.81
C SER A 222 -2.79 18.88 1.35
N LEU A 223 -3.94 18.43 1.88
CA LEU A 223 -4.06 17.12 2.50
C LEU A 223 -5.25 16.31 1.97
N GLN A 224 -6.47 16.83 2.11
CA GLN A 224 -7.68 16.07 1.80
C GLN A 224 -7.81 15.71 0.31
N GLN A 225 -7.70 16.70 -0.59
CA GLN A 225 -7.78 16.47 -2.03
C GLN A 225 -6.67 15.53 -2.51
N PRO A 226 -5.37 15.80 -2.23
CA PRO A 226 -4.30 14.88 -2.59
C PRO A 226 -4.50 13.46 -2.06
N ALA A 227 -4.96 13.30 -0.80
CA ALA A 227 -5.17 11.97 -0.22
C ALA A 227 -6.26 11.17 -0.95
N LEU A 228 -7.37 11.83 -1.33
CA LEU A 228 -8.45 11.21 -2.09
C LEU A 228 -8.03 10.89 -3.53
N ASP A 229 -7.32 11.79 -4.19
CA ASP A 229 -6.84 11.60 -5.56
C ASP A 229 -5.83 10.46 -5.63
N ILE A 230 -4.89 10.42 -4.68
CA ILE A 230 -3.93 9.32 -4.53
C ILE A 230 -4.65 7.98 -4.32
N LEU A 231 -5.67 7.93 -3.45
CA LEU A 231 -6.43 6.71 -3.20
C LEU A 231 -7.20 6.27 -4.45
N ALA A 232 -7.82 7.22 -5.16
CA ALA A 232 -8.56 6.96 -6.39
C ALA A 232 -7.66 6.41 -7.49
N ASN A 233 -6.50 7.06 -7.71
CA ASN A 233 -5.50 6.63 -8.69
C ASN A 233 -4.96 5.23 -8.35
N ARG A 234 -4.62 4.97 -7.08
CA ARG A 234 -4.23 3.63 -6.61
C ARG A 234 -5.32 2.59 -6.90
N LYS A 235 -6.59 2.86 -6.57
CA LYS A 235 -7.72 1.94 -6.83
C LYS A 235 -7.94 1.70 -8.33
N GLN A 236 -7.76 2.73 -9.17
CA GLN A 236 -7.86 2.61 -10.62
C GLN A 236 -6.71 1.77 -11.20
N GLU A 237 -5.47 2.05 -10.82
CA GLU A 237 -4.30 1.33 -11.29
C GLU A 237 -4.27 -0.14 -10.83
N MET A 238 -4.82 -0.45 -9.64
CA MET A 238 -5.03 -1.84 -9.20
C MET A 238 -6.06 -2.59 -10.05
N ARG A 239 -7.03 -1.89 -10.66
CA ARG A 239 -8.04 -2.51 -11.55
C ARG A 239 -7.54 -2.72 -12.96
N ILE A 240 -6.50 -2.00 -13.38
CA ILE A 240 -5.79 -2.27 -14.62
C ILE A 240 -4.95 -3.53 -14.36
N SER A 241 -5.61 -4.69 -14.45
CA SER A 241 -4.87 -5.94 -14.50
C SER A 241 -3.98 -5.89 -15.74
N THR A 242 -2.73 -6.27 -15.56
CA THR A 242 -1.88 -6.65 -16.67
C THR A 242 -2.66 -7.72 -17.43
N GLY A 243 -3.09 -7.38 -18.64
CA GLY A 243 -3.85 -8.27 -19.50
C GLY A 243 -2.99 -9.48 -19.82
N VAL A 244 -3.06 -10.52 -18.98
CA VAL A 244 -2.35 -11.75 -19.24
C VAL A 244 -3.03 -12.40 -20.43
N THR A 245 -2.33 -12.32 -21.55
CA THR A 245 -2.72 -12.96 -22.79
C THR A 245 -2.83 -14.46 -22.53
N ILE A 246 -3.83 -15.09 -23.15
CA ILE A 246 -4.09 -16.53 -23.07
C ILE A 246 -2.77 -17.30 -23.29
N SER A 247 -2.20 -17.87 -22.22
CA SER A 247 -1.00 -18.71 -22.33
C SER A 247 -1.42 -20.12 -22.71
N LYS A 248 -0.69 -20.73 -23.65
CA LYS A 248 -0.86 -22.16 -23.99
C LYS A 248 -0.40 -23.09 -22.87
N TYR A 249 0.34 -22.56 -21.89
CA TYR A 249 1.03 -23.32 -20.85
C TYR A 249 0.42 -23.14 -19.45
N LEU A 250 -0.23 -22.01 -19.18
CA LEU A 250 -0.79 -21.69 -17.88
C LEU A 250 -2.31 -21.89 -17.87
N SER A 251 -2.82 -22.56 -16.82
CA SER A 251 -4.25 -22.69 -16.60
C SER A 251 -4.85 -21.35 -16.16
N LYS A 252 -6.16 -21.19 -16.33
CA LYS A 252 -6.90 -20.01 -15.85
C LYS A 252 -6.74 -19.78 -14.34
N GLU A 253 -6.66 -20.86 -13.57
CA GLU A 253 -6.45 -20.82 -12.11
C GLU A 253 -5.09 -20.21 -11.77
N ILE A 254 -4.00 -20.66 -12.41
CA ILE A 254 -2.66 -20.10 -12.19
C ILE A 254 -2.61 -18.60 -12.55
N LEU A 255 -3.28 -18.22 -13.64
CA LEU A 255 -3.35 -16.81 -14.03
C LEU A 255 -4.12 -15.95 -13.02
N GLN A 256 -5.19 -16.50 -12.43
CA GLN A 256 -5.94 -15.82 -11.37
C GLN A 256 -5.08 -15.66 -10.11
N ASP A 257 -4.40 -16.72 -9.69
CA ASP A 257 -3.51 -16.69 -8.52
C ASP A 257 -2.39 -15.65 -8.70
N LEU A 258 -1.77 -15.61 -9.88
CA LEU A 258 -0.74 -14.60 -10.19
C LEU A 258 -1.31 -13.18 -10.17
N SER A 259 -2.52 -12.97 -10.68
CA SER A 259 -3.21 -11.68 -10.62
C SER A 259 -3.50 -11.25 -9.17
N ASP A 260 -3.98 -12.17 -8.33
CA ASP A 260 -4.31 -11.88 -6.94
C ASP A 260 -3.05 -11.57 -6.12
N LEU A 261 -1.96 -12.32 -6.35
CA LEU A 261 -0.65 -12.05 -5.77
C LEU A 261 -0.10 -10.69 -6.23
N SER A 262 -0.27 -10.34 -7.50
CA SER A 262 0.13 -9.03 -8.05
C SER A 262 -0.61 -7.89 -7.35
N ILE A 263 -1.92 -8.00 -7.15
CA ILE A 263 -2.72 -6.99 -6.44
C ILE A 263 -2.24 -6.81 -5.00
N LEU A 264 -2.02 -7.91 -4.28
CA LEU A 264 -1.49 -7.86 -2.91
C LEU A 264 -0.11 -7.20 -2.87
N TYR A 265 0.78 -7.60 -3.77
CA TYR A 265 2.13 -7.06 -3.85
C TYR A 265 2.14 -5.56 -4.16
N LYS A 266 1.29 -5.10 -5.08
CA LYS A 266 1.10 -3.67 -5.38
C LYS A 266 0.58 -2.89 -4.18
N LYS A 267 -0.35 -3.47 -3.41
CA LYS A 267 -0.88 -2.85 -2.19
C LYS A 267 0.21 -2.67 -1.14
N GLU A 268 1.07 -3.66 -0.97
CA GLU A 268 2.21 -3.59 -0.05
C GLU A 268 3.26 -2.57 -0.51
N LEU A 269 3.66 -2.63 -1.78
CA LEU A 269 4.64 -1.71 -2.35
C LEU A 269 4.16 -0.26 -2.27
N ARG A 270 2.90 0.01 -2.58
CA ARG A 270 2.40 1.38 -2.68
C ARG A 270 1.81 1.85 -1.37
N ARG A 271 2.32 1.42 -0.21
CA ARG A 271 1.82 1.86 1.10
C ARG A 271 2.23 3.31 1.40
N PHE A 272 3.42 3.75 0.97
CA PHE A 272 4.05 5.04 1.36
C PHE A 272 4.42 5.99 0.21
#